data_AF-A0A940BYB4-F1
#
_entry.id   AF-A0A940BYB4-F1
#
_cell.length_a   1.000
_cell.length_b   1.000
_cell.length_c   1.000
_cell.angle_alpha   90.00
_cell.angle_beta   90.00
_cell.angle_gamma   90.00
#
_symmetry.space_group_name_H-M   'P 1'
#
loop_
_entity.id
_entity.type
_entity.pdbx_description
1 polymer ?
#
loop_
_entity_poly.entity_id
_entity_poly.type
_entity_poly.pdbx_seq_one_letter_code
_entity_poly.pdbx_strand_id
1 'polypeptide(L)'
;MSSQALIDKILATAKDEAEQITNEFMRRAAENEKLMLDRAADECRAIEAESILECEQIKRIAELTSGLESRKARLHCRRGLIDEAFGKAYKKVLSLQGSERASFLKSLIVKYAPAKEFIARTSPADAGVVTALLPELQAALGDGTAITVQADEAVKAGVYMSSEYSDVDCTIDAIFDELRDGYEAKADAIMSGDGV
;
A
#
# COMPACT_ATOMS: atom_id res chain seq x y z
N MET A 1 15.32 -5.30 105.95
CA MET A 1 14.39 -5.13 104.82
C MET A 1 14.50 -6.36 103.94
N SER A 2 13.36 -7.02 103.67
CA SER A 2 13.29 -8.41 103.19
C SER A 2 13.64 -8.55 101.70
N SER A 3 14.46 -9.56 101.37
CA SER A 3 14.82 -9.99 100.01
C SER A 3 13.61 -10.08 99.06
N GLN A 4 12.44 -10.41 99.61
CA GLN A 4 11.18 -10.52 98.87
C GLN A 4 10.73 -9.21 98.21
N ALA A 5 10.88 -8.07 98.90
CA ALA A 5 10.45 -6.78 98.36
C ALA A 5 11.30 -6.31 97.17
N LEU A 6 12.56 -6.75 97.10
CA LEU A 6 13.44 -6.49 95.96
C LEU A 6 13.04 -7.34 94.75
N ILE A 7 12.71 -8.61 94.99
CA ILE A 7 12.23 -9.54 93.95
C ILE A 7 10.90 -9.04 93.37
N ASP A 8 9.96 -8.64 94.21
CA ASP A 8 8.65 -8.14 93.76
C ASP A 8 8.80 -6.86 92.92
N LYS A 9 9.75 -5.98 93.29
CA LYS A 9 10.05 -4.76 92.52
C LYS A 9 10.67 -5.08 91.15
N ILE A 10 11.60 -6.04 91.07
CA ILE A 10 12.20 -6.47 89.81
C ILE A 10 11.14 -7.10 88.89
N LEU A 11 10.24 -7.92 89.45
CA LEU A 11 9.14 -8.52 88.69
C LEU A 11 8.14 -7.48 88.20
N ALA A 12 7.84 -6.46 88.99
CA ALA A 12 6.98 -5.35 88.58
C ALA A 12 7.63 -4.55 87.43
N THR A 13 8.91 -4.17 87.56
CA THR A 13 9.64 -3.46 86.50
C THR A 13 9.73 -4.28 85.21
N ALA A 14 10.02 -5.59 85.31
CA ALA A 14 10.09 -6.46 84.14
C ALA A 14 8.73 -6.62 83.43
N LYS A 15 7.62 -6.61 84.18
CA LYS A 15 6.26 -6.62 83.61
C LYS A 15 5.93 -5.31 82.92
N ASP A 16 6.21 -4.18 83.55
CA ASP A 16 5.99 -2.86 82.95
C ASP A 16 6.83 -2.68 81.67
N GLU A 17 8.09 -3.12 81.67
CA GLU A 17 8.95 -3.12 80.48
C GLU A 17 8.40 -4.05 79.39
N ALA A 18 7.95 -5.26 79.73
CA ALA A 18 7.34 -6.18 78.77
C ALA A 18 6.05 -5.62 78.17
N GLU A 19 5.21 -4.95 78.95
CA GLU A 19 3.99 -4.28 78.48
C GLU A 19 4.32 -3.09 77.56
N GLN A 20 5.31 -2.28 77.91
CA GLN A 20 5.77 -1.17 77.06
C GLN A 20 6.30 -1.66 75.72
N ILE A 21 7.15 -2.69 75.74
CA ILE A 21 7.70 -3.32 74.54
C ILE A 21 6.56 -3.87 73.65
N THR A 22 5.60 -4.58 74.25
CA THR A 22 4.47 -5.17 73.53
C THR A 22 3.59 -4.08 72.89
N ASN A 23 3.29 -3.02 73.62
CA ASN A 23 2.51 -1.89 73.11
C ASN A 23 3.24 -1.16 71.97
N GLU A 24 4.55 -0.98 72.08
CA GLU A 24 5.35 -0.37 71.02
C GLU A 24 5.38 -1.25 69.76
N PHE A 25 5.57 -2.57 69.90
CA PHE A 25 5.51 -3.50 68.78
C PHE A 25 4.14 -3.53 68.11
N MET A 26 3.05 -3.53 68.89
CA MET A 26 1.70 -3.47 68.32
C MET A 26 1.47 -2.17 67.54
N ARG A 27 1.94 -1.03 68.06
CA ARG A 27 1.83 0.25 67.35
C ARG A 27 2.62 0.24 66.04
N ARG A 28 3.87 -0.22 66.08
CA ARG A 28 4.73 -0.32 64.89
C ARG A 28 4.19 -1.32 63.86
N ALA A 29 3.59 -2.43 64.31
CA ALA A 29 2.97 -3.40 63.43
C ALA A 29 1.77 -2.80 62.70
N ALA A 30 0.89 -2.09 63.41
CA ALA A 30 -0.26 -1.40 62.80
C ALA A 30 0.16 -0.27 61.84
N GLU A 31 1.20 0.49 62.19
CA GLU A 31 1.77 1.52 61.30
C GLU A 31 2.36 0.92 60.02
N ASN A 32 3.09 -0.20 60.13
CA ASN A 32 3.64 -0.91 58.98
C ASN A 32 2.54 -1.54 58.11
N GLU A 33 1.54 -2.17 58.71
CA GLU A 33 0.41 -2.75 57.97
C GLU A 33 -0.31 -1.66 57.15
N LYS A 34 -0.58 -0.51 57.78
CA LYS A 34 -1.18 0.62 57.07
C LYS A 34 -0.31 1.13 55.92
N LEU A 35 1.00 1.27 56.14
CA LEU A 35 1.94 1.69 55.09
C LEU A 35 1.97 0.69 53.92
N MET A 36 1.92 -0.61 54.20
CA MET A 36 1.90 -1.64 53.16
C MET A 36 0.58 -1.60 52.36
N LEU A 37 -0.55 -1.42 53.04
CA LEU A 37 -1.86 -1.29 52.40
C LEU A 37 -1.95 -0.04 51.52
N ASP A 38 -1.45 1.11 52.01
CA ASP A 38 -1.44 2.36 51.25
C ASP A 38 -0.55 2.21 50.00
N ARG A 39 0.64 1.59 50.12
CA ARG A 39 1.51 1.31 48.97
C ARG A 39 0.87 0.36 47.96
N ALA A 40 0.26 -0.72 48.42
CA ALA A 40 -0.43 -1.65 47.54
C ALA A 40 -1.59 -0.97 46.80
N ALA A 41 -2.33 -0.10 47.49
CA ALA A 41 -3.40 0.68 46.86
C ALA A 41 -2.86 1.66 45.81
N ASP A 42 -1.75 2.34 46.07
CA ASP A 42 -1.11 3.24 45.11
C ASP A 42 -0.57 2.48 43.89
N GLU A 43 0.05 1.31 44.09
CA GLU A 43 0.50 0.44 43.00
C GLU A 43 -0.68 -0.05 42.14
N CYS A 44 -1.77 -0.50 42.77
CA CYS A 44 -2.98 -0.88 42.05
C CYS A 44 -3.53 0.27 41.19
N ARG A 45 -3.59 1.49 41.75
CA ARG A 45 -4.05 2.67 41.00
C ARG A 45 -3.13 3.03 39.85
N ALA A 46 -1.81 2.88 40.03
CA ALA A 46 -0.84 3.14 38.97
C ALA A 46 -1.02 2.15 37.81
N ILE A 47 -1.17 0.86 38.12
CA ILE A 47 -1.42 -0.19 37.12
C ILE A 47 -2.75 0.04 36.40
N GLU A 48 -3.82 0.39 37.13
CA GLU A 48 -5.12 0.70 36.54
C GLU A 48 -5.03 1.90 35.58
N ALA A 49 -4.35 2.98 36.00
CA ALA A 49 -4.18 4.17 35.17
C ALA A 49 -3.36 3.87 33.90
N GLU A 50 -2.28 3.11 34.01
CA GLU A 50 -1.48 2.66 32.87
C GLU A 50 -2.30 1.79 31.92
N SER A 51 -3.03 0.81 32.45
CA SER A 51 -3.87 -0.10 31.67
C SER A 51 -4.98 0.64 30.90
N ILE A 52 -5.59 1.67 31.51
CA ILE A 52 -6.59 2.51 30.83
C ILE A 52 -5.96 3.24 29.63
N LEU A 53 -4.78 3.84 29.81
CA LEU A 53 -4.07 4.54 28.75
C LEU A 53 -3.68 3.59 27.61
N GLU A 54 -3.20 2.39 27.93
CA GLU A 54 -2.89 1.36 26.93
C GLU A 54 -4.14 0.92 26.15
N CYS A 55 -5.26 0.67 26.84
CA CYS A 55 -6.51 0.30 26.19
C CYS A 55 -7.01 1.38 25.22
N GLU A 56 -6.93 2.66 25.61
CA GLU A 56 -7.28 3.79 24.74
C GLU A 56 -6.38 3.87 23.51
N GLN A 57 -5.08 3.65 23.68
CA GLN A 57 -4.13 3.62 22.56
C GLN A 57 -4.45 2.47 21.60
N ILE A 58 -4.68 1.26 22.11
CA ILE A 58 -5.04 0.09 21.30
C ILE A 58 -6.33 0.37 20.52
N LYS A 59 -7.35 0.91 21.19
CA LYS A 59 -8.63 1.26 20.55
C LYS A 59 -8.43 2.28 19.42
N ARG A 60 -7.66 3.34 19.68
CA ARG A 60 -7.36 4.37 18.69
C ARG A 60 -6.61 3.80 17.48
N ILE A 61 -5.64 2.92 17.72
CA ILE A 61 -4.91 2.24 16.63
C ILE A 61 -5.88 1.38 15.82
N ALA A 62 -6.73 0.59 16.47
CA ALA A 62 -7.71 -0.27 15.81
C ALA A 62 -8.70 0.51 14.94
N GLU A 63 -9.18 1.66 15.41
CA GLU A 63 -10.06 2.54 14.64
C GLU A 63 -9.36 3.10 13.40
N LEU A 64 -8.10 3.54 13.53
CA LEU A 64 -7.30 4.04 12.42
C LEU A 64 -7.00 2.94 11.40
N THR A 65 -6.62 1.74 11.85
CA THR A 65 -6.28 0.63 10.94
C THR A 65 -7.51 0.11 10.21
N SER A 66 -8.67 0.02 10.85
CA SER A 66 -9.92 -0.42 10.20
C SER A 66 -10.31 0.46 9.01
N GLY A 67 -10.19 1.79 9.15
CA GLY A 67 -10.44 2.73 8.06
C GLY A 67 -9.45 2.57 6.91
N LEU A 68 -8.17 2.36 7.22
CA LEU A 68 -7.12 2.14 6.24
C LEU A 68 -7.29 0.82 5.49
N GLU A 69 -7.63 -0.27 6.17
CA GLU A 69 -7.86 -1.59 5.56
C GLU A 69 -9.04 -1.55 4.60
N SER A 70 -10.14 -0.91 5.00
CA SER A 70 -11.32 -0.72 4.14
C SER A 70 -11.00 0.10 2.88
N ARG A 71 -10.13 1.13 3.02
CA ARG A 71 -9.66 1.90 1.86
C ARG A 71 -8.75 1.08 0.96
N LYS A 72 -7.82 0.31 1.54
CA LYS A 72 -6.89 -0.56 0.81
C LYS A 72 -7.64 -1.64 0.03
N ALA A 73 -8.63 -2.28 0.65
CA ALA A 73 -9.47 -3.29 0.00
C ALA A 73 -10.21 -2.71 -1.21
N ARG A 74 -10.84 -1.53 -1.06
CA ARG A 74 -11.51 -0.84 -2.18
C ARG A 74 -10.56 -0.51 -3.31
N LEU A 75 -9.39 0.06 -3.00
CA LEU A 75 -8.37 0.38 -4.01
C LEU A 75 -7.88 -0.88 -4.73
N HIS A 76 -7.66 -1.96 -4.00
CA HIS A 76 -7.22 -3.22 -4.58
C HIS A 76 -8.25 -3.82 -5.54
N CYS A 77 -9.53 -3.89 -5.13
CA CYS A 77 -10.60 -4.34 -6.01
C CYS A 77 -10.73 -3.44 -7.26
N ARG A 78 -10.61 -2.12 -7.10
CA ARG A 78 -10.66 -1.16 -8.21
C ARG A 78 -9.55 -1.42 -9.23
N ARG A 79 -8.30 -1.50 -8.78
CA ARG A 79 -7.16 -1.78 -9.67
C ARG A 79 -7.32 -3.15 -10.35
N GLY A 80 -7.77 -4.16 -9.62
CA GLY A 80 -8.04 -5.48 -10.19
C GLY A 80 -9.07 -5.47 -11.34
N LEU A 81 -10.12 -4.66 -11.23
CA LEU A 81 -11.11 -4.51 -12.32
C LEU A 81 -10.53 -3.81 -13.55
N ILE A 82 -9.70 -2.78 -13.34
CA ILE A 82 -8.99 -2.08 -14.42
C ILE A 82 -8.05 -3.08 -15.13
N ASP A 83 -7.24 -3.81 -14.36
CA ASP A 83 -6.31 -4.81 -14.89
C ASP A 83 -7.04 -5.90 -15.69
N GLU A 84 -8.19 -6.38 -15.19
CA GLU A 84 -8.99 -7.36 -15.92
C GLU A 84 -9.54 -6.80 -17.23
N ALA A 85 -10.04 -5.56 -17.23
CA ALA A 85 -10.56 -4.91 -18.42
C ALA A 85 -9.47 -4.70 -19.48
N PHE A 86 -8.30 -4.18 -19.07
CA PHE A 86 -7.13 -4.01 -19.94
C PHE A 86 -6.61 -5.36 -20.43
N GLY A 87 -6.56 -6.38 -19.58
CA GLY A 87 -6.15 -7.73 -19.97
C GLY A 87 -7.08 -8.36 -21.03
N LYS A 88 -8.40 -8.14 -20.91
CA LYS A 88 -9.37 -8.57 -21.94
C LYS A 88 -9.19 -7.80 -23.25
N ALA A 89 -9.02 -6.48 -23.18
CA ALA A 89 -8.78 -5.64 -24.35
C ALA A 89 -7.48 -6.04 -25.07
N TYR A 90 -6.40 -6.27 -24.32
CA TYR A 90 -5.11 -6.71 -24.84
C TYR A 90 -5.23 -8.03 -25.60
N LYS A 91 -5.84 -9.05 -24.98
CA LYS A 91 -6.11 -10.34 -25.63
C LYS A 91 -6.96 -10.20 -26.89
N LYS A 92 -7.97 -9.34 -26.86
CA LYS A 92 -8.83 -9.06 -28.03
C LYS A 92 -8.01 -8.46 -29.18
N VAL A 93 -7.16 -7.48 -28.90
CA VAL A 93 -6.31 -6.83 -29.92
C VAL A 93 -5.30 -7.82 -30.52
N LEU A 94 -4.70 -8.69 -29.71
CA LEU A 94 -3.81 -9.74 -30.19
C LEU A 94 -4.52 -10.82 -31.02
N SER A 95 -5.81 -11.06 -30.75
CA SER A 95 -6.61 -12.02 -31.51
C SER A 95 -7.15 -11.49 -32.84
N LEU A 96 -6.96 -10.20 -33.15
CA LEU A 96 -7.41 -9.62 -34.42
C LEU A 96 -6.66 -10.26 -35.59
N GLN A 97 -7.39 -10.62 -36.64
CA GLN A 97 -6.85 -11.20 -37.86
C GLN A 97 -7.42 -10.50 -39.10
N GLY A 98 -6.77 -10.69 -40.25
CA GLY A 98 -7.27 -10.21 -41.55
C GLY A 98 -7.47 -8.68 -41.60
N SER A 99 -8.64 -8.25 -42.08
CA SER A 99 -8.97 -6.84 -42.31
C SER A 99 -9.04 -6.01 -41.02
N GLU A 100 -9.45 -6.60 -39.90
CA GLU A 100 -9.51 -5.89 -38.61
C GLU A 100 -8.11 -5.58 -38.09
N ARG A 101 -7.18 -6.53 -38.21
CA ARG A 101 -5.76 -6.34 -37.88
C ARG A 101 -5.14 -5.26 -38.77
N ALA A 102 -5.42 -5.31 -40.07
CA ALA A 102 -4.94 -4.34 -41.05
C ALA A 102 -5.43 -2.91 -40.72
N SER A 103 -6.73 -2.75 -40.44
CA SER A 103 -7.30 -1.45 -40.08
C SER A 103 -6.73 -0.91 -38.77
N PHE A 104 -6.51 -1.79 -37.78
CA PHE A 104 -5.90 -1.40 -36.51
C PHE A 104 -4.47 -0.88 -36.72
N LEU A 105 -3.62 -1.65 -37.41
CA LEU A 105 -2.23 -1.26 -37.71
C LEU A 105 -2.18 0.04 -38.53
N LYS A 106 -3.07 0.19 -39.51
CA LYS A 106 -3.19 1.44 -40.29
C LYS A 106 -3.48 2.64 -39.41
N SER A 107 -4.49 2.54 -38.53
CA SER A 107 -4.86 3.64 -37.63
C SER A 107 -3.73 4.04 -36.68
N LEU A 108 -2.94 3.05 -36.25
CA LEU A 108 -1.84 3.21 -35.33
C LEU A 108 -0.66 3.91 -36.00
N ILE A 109 -0.28 3.47 -37.21
CA ILE A 109 0.76 4.11 -38.02
C ILE A 109 0.36 5.56 -38.37
N VAL A 110 -0.85 5.80 -38.86
CA VAL A 110 -1.28 7.17 -39.23
C VAL A 110 -1.28 8.12 -38.02
N LYS A 111 -1.63 7.64 -36.83
CA LYS A 111 -1.71 8.47 -35.62
C LYS A 111 -0.34 8.85 -35.06
N TYR A 112 0.64 7.95 -35.15
CA TYR A 112 1.93 8.09 -34.46
C TYR A 112 3.14 8.20 -35.40
N ALA A 113 2.93 8.17 -36.72
CA ALA A 113 4.00 8.28 -37.69
C ALA A 113 4.73 9.62 -37.57
N PRO A 114 6.09 9.61 -37.53
CA PRO A 114 6.88 10.82 -37.60
C PRO A 114 6.90 11.38 -39.04
N ALA A 115 7.20 12.66 -39.18
CA ALA A 115 7.17 13.34 -40.47
C ALA A 115 8.30 12.89 -41.41
N LYS A 116 8.01 12.87 -42.72
CA LYS A 116 8.91 12.67 -43.87
C LYS A 116 9.44 11.24 -44.10
N GLU A 117 10.15 10.61 -43.17
CA GLU A 117 10.73 9.27 -43.40
C GLU A 117 10.80 8.45 -42.12
N PHE A 118 10.34 7.19 -42.19
CA PHE A 118 10.48 6.26 -41.06
C PHE A 118 10.60 4.79 -41.48
N ILE A 119 11.31 4.03 -40.65
CA ILE A 119 11.43 2.59 -40.73
C ILE A 119 10.40 1.99 -39.77
N ALA A 120 9.42 1.26 -40.32
CA ALA A 120 8.43 0.50 -39.57
C ALA A 120 8.94 -0.93 -39.35
N ARG A 121 9.41 -1.23 -38.13
CA ARG A 121 9.77 -2.58 -37.70
C ARG A 121 8.55 -3.28 -37.14
N THR A 122 8.21 -4.44 -37.68
CA THR A 122 7.01 -5.19 -37.32
C THR A 122 7.33 -6.67 -37.19
N SER A 123 6.42 -7.43 -36.57
CA SER A 123 6.54 -8.89 -36.55
C SER A 123 6.54 -9.45 -37.99
N PRO A 124 7.19 -10.59 -38.26
CA PRO A 124 7.17 -11.20 -39.60
C PRO A 124 5.75 -11.49 -40.12
N ALA A 125 4.80 -11.76 -39.21
CA ALA A 125 3.40 -12.00 -39.56
C ALA A 125 2.65 -10.72 -39.96
N ASP A 126 2.95 -9.60 -39.30
CA ASP A 126 2.35 -8.30 -39.59
C ASP A 126 3.06 -7.57 -40.75
N ALA A 127 4.32 -7.89 -41.05
CA ALA A 127 5.10 -7.26 -42.12
C ALA A 127 4.42 -7.37 -43.50
N GLY A 128 3.84 -8.53 -43.81
CA GLY A 128 3.07 -8.72 -45.05
C GLY A 128 1.80 -7.87 -45.10
N VAL A 129 1.12 -7.71 -43.96
CA VAL A 129 -0.09 -6.89 -43.83
C VAL A 129 0.22 -5.41 -43.99
N VAL A 130 1.29 -4.92 -43.35
CA VAL A 130 1.72 -3.52 -43.45
C VAL A 130 2.23 -3.19 -44.84
N THR A 131 2.95 -4.11 -45.49
CA THR A 131 3.40 -3.94 -46.88
C THR A 131 2.22 -3.79 -47.84
N ALA A 132 1.15 -4.56 -47.64
CA ALA A 132 -0.07 -4.45 -48.44
C ALA A 132 -0.83 -3.11 -48.21
N LEU A 133 -0.66 -2.50 -47.03
CA LEU A 133 -1.28 -1.22 -46.66
C LEU A 133 -0.47 0.01 -47.08
N LEU A 134 0.75 -0.15 -47.60
CA LEU A 134 1.61 0.97 -48.02
C LEU A 134 0.91 2.02 -48.91
N PRO A 135 0.13 1.65 -49.94
CA PRO A 135 -0.55 2.63 -50.78
C PRO A 135 -1.57 3.47 -50.00
N GLU A 136 -2.28 2.83 -49.06
CA GLU A 136 -3.26 3.50 -48.23
C GLU A 136 -2.64 4.37 -47.14
N LEU A 137 -1.47 3.97 -46.63
CA LEU A 137 -0.69 4.74 -45.68
C LEU A 137 -0.10 5.99 -46.33
N GLN A 138 0.47 5.86 -47.54
CA GLN A 138 0.97 6.99 -48.31
C GLN A 138 -0.13 7.99 -48.64
N ALA A 139 -1.33 7.52 -49.02
CA ALA A 139 -2.48 8.40 -49.24
C ALA A 139 -2.92 9.15 -47.97
N ALA A 140 -2.78 8.55 -46.78
CA ALA A 140 -3.18 9.16 -45.51
C ALA A 140 -2.12 10.11 -44.93
N LEU A 141 -0.84 9.85 -45.17
CA LEU A 141 0.31 10.62 -44.65
C LEU A 141 0.80 11.70 -45.63
N GLY A 142 0.39 11.63 -46.90
CA GLY A 142 0.77 12.56 -47.97
C GLY A 142 1.99 12.10 -48.77
N ASP A 143 2.07 12.52 -50.04
CA ASP A 143 2.99 12.07 -51.11
C ASP A 143 4.51 12.27 -50.85
N GLY A 144 4.90 12.68 -49.64
CA GLY A 144 6.30 12.93 -49.24
C GLY A 144 6.83 12.00 -48.14
N THR A 145 6.09 10.95 -47.75
CA THR A 145 6.50 10.06 -46.64
C THR A 145 7.12 8.75 -47.14
N ALA A 146 8.42 8.56 -46.94
CA ALA A 146 9.10 7.30 -47.27
C ALA A 146 8.96 6.30 -46.10
N ILE A 147 8.23 5.21 -46.35
CA ILE A 147 7.99 4.15 -45.36
C ILE A 147 8.80 2.92 -45.76
N THR A 148 9.76 2.52 -44.93
CA THR A 148 10.50 1.26 -45.11
C THR A 148 10.02 0.23 -44.11
N VAL A 149 9.45 -0.88 -44.58
CA VAL A 149 9.00 -1.97 -43.70
C VAL A 149 10.16 -2.95 -43.48
N GLN A 150 10.48 -3.23 -42.22
CA GLN A 150 11.44 -4.26 -41.83
C GLN A 150 10.74 -5.28 -40.92
N ALA A 151 11.01 -6.56 -41.14
CA ALA A 151 10.60 -7.62 -40.23
C ALA A 151 11.63 -7.73 -39.10
N ASP A 152 11.17 -7.70 -37.85
CA ASP A 152 12.00 -7.83 -36.66
C ASP A 152 11.36 -8.87 -35.71
N GLU A 153 12.10 -9.93 -35.40
CA GLU A 153 11.65 -11.00 -34.50
C GLU A 153 11.57 -10.55 -33.03
N ALA A 154 12.24 -9.45 -32.67
CA ALA A 154 12.13 -8.88 -31.33
C ALA A 154 10.74 -8.26 -31.07
N VAL A 155 10.03 -7.85 -32.13
CA VAL A 155 8.70 -7.25 -32.03
C VAL A 155 7.63 -8.33 -32.08
N LYS A 156 7.04 -8.64 -30.91
CA LYS A 156 5.98 -9.65 -30.79
C LYS A 156 4.67 -9.22 -31.45
N ALA A 157 4.25 -7.96 -31.24
CA ALA A 157 3.04 -7.42 -31.84
C ALA A 157 3.03 -5.87 -31.82
N GLY A 158 2.61 -5.27 -32.94
CA GLY A 158 2.58 -3.82 -33.13
C GLY A 158 3.65 -3.33 -34.10
N VAL A 159 4.03 -2.04 -33.99
CA VAL A 159 4.96 -1.39 -34.91
C VAL A 159 5.96 -0.56 -34.12
N TYR A 160 7.26 -0.73 -34.36
CA TYR A 160 8.27 0.21 -33.88
C TYR A 160 8.67 1.13 -35.03
N MET A 161 8.54 2.44 -34.85
CA MET A 161 8.83 3.43 -35.89
C MET A 161 10.09 4.20 -35.54
N SER A 162 11.10 4.13 -36.41
CA SER A 162 12.36 4.86 -36.23
C SER A 162 12.56 5.86 -37.36
N SER A 163 12.85 7.11 -37.02
CA SER A 163 13.17 8.20 -37.95
C SER A 163 14.51 8.83 -37.57
N GLU A 164 15.07 9.69 -38.44
CA GLU A 164 16.34 10.38 -38.18
C GLU A 164 16.34 11.20 -36.87
N TYR A 165 15.18 11.71 -36.45
CA TYR A 165 15.04 12.62 -35.30
C TYR A 165 14.23 12.05 -34.13
N SER A 166 13.54 10.93 -34.32
CA SER A 166 12.66 10.37 -33.30
C SER A 166 12.39 8.89 -33.48
N ASP A 167 12.42 8.16 -32.37
CA ASP A 167 11.95 6.79 -32.27
C ASP A 167 10.64 6.77 -31.50
N VAL A 168 9.64 6.11 -32.08
CA VAL A 168 8.30 5.98 -31.51
C VAL A 168 8.00 4.49 -31.34
N ASP A 169 7.97 4.06 -30.08
CA ASP A 169 7.53 2.71 -29.73
C ASP A 169 6.00 2.66 -29.79
N CYS A 170 5.52 1.95 -30.79
CA CYS A 170 4.11 1.74 -31.08
C CYS A 170 3.77 0.25 -31.00
N THR A 171 4.54 -0.49 -30.20
CA THR A 171 4.19 -1.86 -29.80
C THR A 171 2.89 -1.84 -29.01
N ILE A 172 2.14 -2.95 -29.10
CA ILE A 172 0.87 -3.06 -28.39
C ILE A 172 1.11 -3.00 -26.88
N ASP A 173 2.22 -3.54 -26.40
CA ASP A 173 2.63 -3.46 -25.00
C ASP A 173 2.84 -2.00 -24.56
N ALA A 174 3.65 -1.23 -25.28
CA ALA A 174 3.92 0.19 -24.95
C ALA A 174 2.65 1.05 -24.96
N ILE A 175 1.77 0.86 -25.95
CA ILE A 175 0.51 1.60 -26.05
C ILE A 175 -0.44 1.22 -24.91
N PHE A 176 -0.50 -0.05 -24.54
CA PHE A 176 -1.36 -0.49 -23.44
C PHE A 176 -0.86 0.02 -22.09
N ASP A 177 0.44 0.14 -21.90
CA ASP A 177 1.01 0.73 -20.69
C ASP A 177 0.76 2.24 -20.62
N GLU A 178 0.95 2.98 -21.72
CA GLU A 178 0.62 4.42 -21.79
C GLU A 178 -0.89 4.67 -21.54
N LEU A 179 -1.75 3.85 -22.17
CA LEU A 179 -3.19 3.93 -21.95
C LEU A 179 -3.54 3.55 -20.50
N ARG A 180 -2.91 2.53 -19.92
CA ARG A 180 -3.16 2.15 -18.52
C ARG A 180 -2.84 3.32 -17.60
N ASP A 181 -1.69 3.96 -17.75
CA ASP A 181 -1.31 5.10 -16.92
C ASP A 181 -2.32 6.27 -17.06
N GLY A 182 -2.72 6.58 -18.29
CA GLY A 182 -3.70 7.63 -18.57
C GLY A 182 -5.11 7.31 -18.04
N TYR A 183 -5.52 6.05 -18.07
CA TYR A 183 -6.83 5.62 -17.56
C TYR A 183 -6.83 5.35 -16.06
N GLU A 184 -5.72 4.94 -15.44
CA GLU A 184 -5.59 4.90 -13.98
C GLU A 184 -5.79 6.31 -13.41
N ALA A 185 -5.12 7.33 -13.98
CA ALA A 185 -5.30 8.72 -13.58
C ALA A 185 -6.76 9.22 -13.74
N LYS A 186 -7.43 8.84 -14.83
CA LYS A 186 -8.84 9.22 -15.07
C LYS A 186 -9.83 8.41 -14.23
N ALA A 187 -9.57 7.13 -14.01
CA ALA A 187 -10.40 6.28 -13.15
C ALA A 187 -10.30 6.75 -11.70
N ASP A 188 -9.10 7.16 -11.27
CA ASP A 188 -8.91 7.82 -9.99
C ASP A 188 -9.69 9.13 -9.92
N ALA A 189 -9.68 9.98 -10.96
CA ALA A 189 -10.46 11.21 -10.96
C ALA A 189 -11.99 10.96 -10.89
N ILE A 190 -12.52 10.04 -11.69
CA ILE A 190 -13.96 9.73 -11.75
C ILE A 190 -14.45 9.03 -10.48
N MET A 191 -13.62 8.16 -9.87
CA MET A 191 -14.01 7.36 -8.71
C MET A 191 -13.52 7.91 -7.36
N SER A 192 -12.66 8.93 -7.35
CA SER A 192 -12.32 9.69 -6.15
C SER A 192 -13.36 10.74 -5.83
N GLY A 193 -14.17 11.18 -6.81
CA GLY A 193 -15.21 12.17 -6.61
C GLY A 193 -14.65 13.43 -5.97
N ASP A 194 -14.18 14.38 -6.78
CA ASP A 194 -13.78 15.68 -6.25
C ASP A 194 -14.85 16.25 -5.29
N GLY A 195 -14.39 16.45 -4.05
CA GLY A 195 -14.99 17.10 -2.89
C GLY A 195 -16.45 17.56 -2.95
N VAL A 196 -17.28 16.89 -2.15
CA VAL A 196 -18.22 17.54 -1.21
C VAL A 196 -18.03 16.90 0.16
#